data_AF-A0AAW1QPG4-F1
#
_entry.id   AF-A0AAW1QPG4-F1
#
_cell.length_a   1.000
_cell.length_b   1.000
_cell.length_c   1.000
_cell.angle_alpha   90.00
_cell.angle_beta   90.00
_cell.angle_gamma   90.00
#
_symmetry.space_group_name_H-M   'P 1'
#
loop_
_entity.id
_entity.type
_entity.pdbx_description
1 polymer ?
#
loop_
_entity_poly.entity_id
_entity_poly.type
_entity_poly.pdbx_seq_one_letter_code
_entity_poly.pdbx_strand_id
1 'polypeptide(L)'
;MSTFLNKAKTLKLKELTPYVKDYASQNLAPSVVQSRTTTFLNEYKKKHIDTGSVKPLFDTMVGLFFLSYAIAWPQEYKHYKAEQAAKLEGKKAH
;
A
#
# COMPACT_ATOMS: atom_id res chain seq x y z
N MET A 1 2.35 16.09 -0.66
CA MET A 1 0.99 15.48 -0.75
C MET A 1 -0.12 16.52 -0.59
N SER A 2 -0.04 17.42 0.40
CA SER A 2 -1.04 18.47 0.66
C SER A 2 -1.34 19.37 -0.54
N THR A 3 -0.32 19.78 -1.30
CA THR A 3 -0.49 20.68 -2.46
C THR A 3 -1.30 20.04 -3.60
N PHE A 4 -1.12 18.74 -3.85
CA PHE A 4 -1.90 18.00 -4.84
C PHE A 4 -3.36 17.87 -4.42
N LEU A 5 -3.61 17.48 -3.15
CA LEU A 5 -4.96 17.34 -2.61
C LEU A 5 -5.71 18.69 -2.57
N ASN A 6 -5.02 19.78 -2.24
CA ASN A 6 -5.61 21.11 -2.23
C ASN A 6 -6.01 21.57 -3.64
N LYS A 7 -5.21 21.27 -4.66
CA LYS A 7 -5.55 21.57 -6.07
C LYS A 7 -6.64 20.64 -6.62
N ALA A 8 -6.58 19.34 -6.29
CA ALA A 8 -7.56 18.34 -6.69
C ALA A 8 -8.97 18.66 -6.14
N LYS A 9 -9.07 19.18 -4.91
CA LYS A 9 -10.35 19.57 -4.30
C LYS A 9 -11.03 20.75 -4.99
N THR A 10 -10.28 21.63 -5.63
CA THR A 10 -10.80 22.80 -6.36
C THR A 10 -11.20 22.50 -7.81
N LEU A 11 -10.83 21.34 -8.36
CA LEU A 11 -11.12 20.95 -9.74
C LEU A 11 -12.48 20.28 -9.85
N LYS A 12 -13.21 20.56 -10.94
CA LYS A 12 -14.44 19.83 -11.26
C LYS A 12 -14.09 18.38 -11.63
N LEU A 13 -15.03 17.43 -11.42
CA LEU A 13 -14.86 16.00 -11.73
C LEU A 13 -14.31 15.75 -13.16
N LYS A 14 -14.68 16.59 -14.13
CA LYS A 14 -14.21 16.48 -15.52
C LYS A 14 -12.74 16.89 -15.71
N GLU A 15 -12.21 17.78 -14.87
CA GLU A 15 -10.84 18.30 -14.93
C GLU A 15 -9.90 17.55 -13.97
N LEU A 16 -10.46 16.83 -13.00
CA LEU A 16 -9.72 16.00 -12.07
C LEU A 16 -8.98 14.87 -12.78
N THR A 17 -9.66 14.14 -13.68
CA THR A 17 -9.07 13.01 -14.41
C THR A 17 -7.83 13.40 -15.23
N PRO A 18 -7.85 14.45 -16.09
CA PRO A 18 -6.66 14.88 -16.80
C PRO A 18 -5.58 15.43 -15.85
N TYR A 19 -5.95 16.16 -14.79
CA TYR A 19 -4.99 16.63 -13.79
C TYR A 19 -4.26 15.51 -13.05
N VAL A 20 -4.99 14.46 -12.66
CA VAL A 20 -4.41 13.26 -12.02
C VAL A 20 -3.48 12.54 -12.99
N LYS A 21 -3.87 12.43 -14.26
CA LYS A 21 -3.05 11.80 -15.30
C LYS A 21 -1.74 12.56 -15.52
N ASP A 22 -1.79 13.88 -15.66
CA ASP A 22 -0.58 14.69 -15.85
C ASP A 22 0.32 14.66 -14.62
N TYR A 23 -0.27 14.74 -13.43
CA TYR A 23 0.46 14.61 -12.18
C TYR A 23 1.13 13.24 -12.07
N ALA A 24 0.42 12.17 -12.43
CA ALA A 24 0.95 10.80 -12.45
C ALA A 24 2.07 10.65 -13.50
N SER A 25 1.89 11.16 -14.71
CA SER A 25 2.94 11.11 -15.75
C SER A 25 4.21 11.84 -15.33
N GLN A 26 4.11 12.93 -14.58
CA GLN A 26 5.28 13.67 -14.11
C GLN A 26 5.91 13.08 -12.84
N ASN A 27 5.10 12.56 -11.91
CA ASN A 27 5.58 12.14 -10.59
C ASN A 27 5.72 10.63 -10.39
N LEU A 28 5.04 9.85 -11.23
CA LEU A 28 5.04 8.39 -11.24
C LEU A 28 5.67 7.82 -12.53
N ALA A 29 6.32 8.67 -13.35
CA ALA A 29 7.16 8.19 -14.43
C ALA A 29 8.17 7.16 -13.90
N PRO A 30 8.41 6.05 -14.63
CA PRO A 30 9.32 5.00 -14.18
C PRO A 30 10.70 5.51 -13.77
N SER A 31 11.26 6.48 -14.51
CA SER A 31 12.56 7.10 -14.22
C SER A 31 12.57 7.87 -12.89
N VAL A 32 11.49 8.60 -12.59
CA VAL A 32 11.33 9.38 -11.37
C VAL A 32 11.15 8.45 -10.17
N VAL A 33 10.34 7.41 -10.32
CA VAL A 33 10.13 6.40 -9.27
C VAL A 33 11.41 5.62 -9.01
N GLN A 34 12.12 5.21 -10.07
CA GLN A 34 13.40 4.50 -9.95
C GLN A 34 14.43 5.35 -9.20
N SER A 35 14.64 6.60 -9.61
CA SER A 35 15.59 7.51 -8.95
C SER A 35 15.25 7.72 -7.46
N ARG A 36 13.98 7.95 -7.15
CA ARG A 36 13.50 8.08 -5.76
C ARG A 36 13.74 6.80 -4.96
N THR A 37 13.47 5.64 -5.55
CA THR A 37 13.65 4.33 -4.90
C THR A 37 15.13 4.05 -4.64
N THR A 38 16.00 4.28 -5.63
CA THR A 38 17.44 4.12 -5.47
C THR A 38 18.01 5.05 -4.40
N THR A 39 17.57 6.31 -4.38
CA THR A 39 17.98 7.28 -3.36
C THR A 39 17.55 6.82 -1.97
N PHE A 40 16.29 6.43 -1.82
CA PHE A 40 15.75 5.91 -0.56
C PHE A 40 16.51 4.68 -0.07
N LEU A 41 16.79 3.71 -0.96
CA LEU A 41 17.53 2.49 -0.61
C LEU A 41 18.96 2.81 -0.20
N ASN A 42 19.63 3.74 -0.88
CA ASN A 42 20.99 4.15 -0.53
C ASN A 42 21.04 4.83 0.84
N GLU A 43 20.10 5.73 1.14
CA GLU A 43 20.00 6.39 2.44
C GLU A 43 19.67 5.39 3.56
N TYR A 44 18.72 4.48 3.31
CA TYR A 44 18.35 3.44 4.26
C TYR A 44 19.52 2.50 4.56
N LYS A 45 20.24 2.05 3.52
CA LYS A 45 21.45 1.23 3.64
C LYS A 45 22.49 1.93 4.49
N LYS A 46 22.83 3.18 4.17
CA LYS A 46 23.82 3.97 4.91
C LYS A 46 23.44 4.15 6.38
N LYS A 47 22.15 4.33 6.67
CA LYS A 47 21.66 4.61 8.02
C LYS A 47 21.52 3.37 8.91
N HIS A 48 21.13 2.23 8.33
CA HIS A 48 20.71 1.06 9.09
C HIS A 48 21.51 -0.21 8.80
N ILE A 49 22.01 -0.39 7.57
CA ILE A 49 22.74 -1.60 7.19
C ILE A 49 24.23 -1.42 7.47
N ASP A 50 24.82 -0.33 6.97
CA ASP A 50 26.26 -0.07 7.10
C ASP A 50 26.68 0.23 8.55
N THR A 51 25.73 0.63 9.40
CA THR A 51 25.92 0.90 10.84
C THR A 51 25.73 -0.33 11.72
N GLY A 52 25.37 -1.49 11.14
CA GLY A 52 25.12 -2.72 11.90
C GLY A 52 23.86 -2.68 12.77
N SER A 53 22.87 -1.85 12.42
CA SER A 53 21.63 -1.73 13.19
C SER A 53 20.76 -2.99 13.06
N VAL A 54 20.06 -3.37 14.13
CA VAL A 54 19.05 -4.45 14.11
C VAL A 54 17.73 -4.05 13.44
N LYS A 55 17.54 -2.76 13.14
CA LYS A 55 16.30 -2.23 12.57
C LYS A 55 15.85 -2.92 11.26
N PRO A 56 16.73 -3.23 10.29
CA PRO A 56 16.31 -3.91 9.06
C PRO A 56 15.70 -5.30 9.31
N LEU A 57 16.12 -6.00 10.37
CA LEU A 57 15.53 -7.28 10.75
C LEU A 57 14.10 -7.10 11.25
N PHE A 58 13.86 -6.12 12.12
CA PHE A 58 12.51 -5.81 12.58
C PHE A 58 11.61 -5.31 11.44
N ASP A 59 12.11 -4.42 10.58
CA ASP A 59 11.33 -3.89 9.46
C ASP A 59 10.92 -5.02 8.49
N THR A 60 11.80 -6.02 8.25
CA THR A 60 11.46 -7.19 7.43
C THR A 60 10.49 -8.14 8.12
N MET A 61 10.65 -8.41 9.42
CA MET A 61 9.68 -9.22 10.18
C MET A 61 8.29 -8.59 10.18
N VAL A 62 8.20 -7.28 10.41
CA VAL A 62 6.94 -6.53 10.36
C VAL A 62 6.35 -6.56 8.96
N GLY A 63 7.17 -6.38 7.93
CA GLY A 63 6.72 -6.48 6.53
C GLY A 63 6.16 -7.86 6.19
N LEU A 64 6.83 -8.93 6.63
CA LEU A 64 6.37 -10.31 6.43
C LEU A 64 5.06 -10.59 7.19
N PHE A 65 4.93 -10.07 8.41
CA PHE A 65 3.68 -10.20 9.17
C PHE A 65 2.49 -9.60 8.40
N PHE A 66 2.60 -8.34 7.95
CA PHE A 66 1.53 -7.70 7.19
C PHE A 66 1.28 -8.37 5.83
N LEU A 67 2.34 -8.80 5.15
CA LEU A 67 2.20 -9.52 3.88
C LEU A 67 1.46 -10.85 4.07
N SER A 68 1.82 -11.62 5.10
CA SER A 68 1.18 -12.89 5.41
C SER A 68 -0.32 -12.71 5.68
N TYR A 69 -0.69 -11.67 6.44
CA TYR A 69 -2.08 -11.31 6.68
C TYR A 69 -2.81 -10.90 5.40
N ALA A 70 -2.20 -10.06 4.56
CA ALA A 70 -2.81 -9.64 3.31
C ALA A 70 -3.09 -10.81 2.35
N ILE A 71 -2.20 -11.82 2.35
CA ILE A 71 -2.37 -13.06 1.56
C ILE A 71 -3.45 -13.97 2.16
N ALA A 72 -3.55 -14.07 3.49
CA ALA A 72 -4.54 -14.89 4.19
C ALA A 72 -5.96 -14.28 4.14
N TRP A 73 -6.07 -12.96 4.09
CA TRP A 73 -7.33 -12.22 4.16
C TRP A 73 -8.43 -12.69 3.18
N PRO A 74 -8.16 -13.00 1.89
CA PRO A 74 -9.19 -13.48 0.97
C PRO A 74 -9.79 -14.83 1.38
N GLN A 75 -9.01 -15.69 2.04
CA GLN A 75 -9.50 -16.97 2.54
C GLN A 75 -10.39 -16.77 3.76
N GLU A 76 -9.93 -15.99 4.74
CA GLU A 76 -10.74 -15.63 5.91
C GLU A 76 -12.04 -14.93 5.51
N TYR A 77 -11.99 -14.05 4.51
CA TYR A 77 -13.17 -13.38 3.98
C TYR A 77 -14.18 -14.35 3.33
N LYS A 78 -13.69 -15.41 2.65
CA LYS A 78 -14.56 -16.47 2.12
C LYS A 78 -15.21 -17.27 3.24
N HIS A 79 -14.47 -17.62 4.28
CA HIS A 79 -15.01 -18.32 5.45
C HIS A 79 -16.08 -17.46 6.15
N TYR A 80 -15.80 -16.18 6.39
CA TYR A 80 -16.77 -15.24 6.94
C TYR A 80 -18.05 -15.15 6.10
N LYS A 81 -17.93 -15.09 4.77
CA LYS A 81 -19.10 -15.08 3.88
C LYS A 81 -19.89 -16.39 3.93
N ALA A 82 -19.22 -17.54 3.98
CA ALA A 82 -19.87 -18.83 4.09
C ALA A 82 -20.62 -18.98 5.43
N GLU A 83 -20.04 -18.52 6.53
CA GLU A 83 -20.71 -18.48 7.84
C GLU A 83 -21.93 -17.54 7.84
N GLN A 84 -21.80 -16.36 7.23
CA GLN A 84 -22.92 -15.41 7.07
C GLN A 84 -24.06 -16.04 6.27
N ALA A 85 -23.75 -16.72 5.17
CA ALA A 85 -24.74 -17.44 4.36
C ALA A 85 -25.41 -18.57 5.15
N ALA A 86 -24.64 -19.38 5.90
CA ALA A 86 -25.19 -20.46 6.72
C ALA A 86 -26.12 -19.96 7.84
N LYS A 87 -25.78 -18.83 8.47
CA LYS A 87 -26.63 -18.15 9.46
C LYS A 87 -27.94 -17.64 8.86
N LEU A 88 -27.90 -17.10 7.65
CA LEU A 88 -29.09 -16.67 6.90
C LEU A 88 -29.97 -17.86 6.47
N GLU A 89 -29.37 -19.01 6.16
CA GLU A 89 -30.08 -20.25 5.81
C GLU A 89 -30.55 -21.06 7.03
N GLY A 90 -30.34 -20.56 8.26
CA GLY A 90 -30.80 -21.22 9.49
C GLY A 90 -30.04 -22.51 9.86
N LYS A 91 -28.93 -22.82 9.19
CA LYS A 91 -28.07 -23.94 9.57
C LYS A 91 -27.07 -23.48 10.63
N LYS A 92 -26.90 -24.25 11.70
CA LYS A 92 -25.91 -23.98 12.76
C LYS A 92 -24.52 -23.87 12.13
N ALA A 93 -23.91 -22.70 12.24
CA ALA A 93 -22.48 -22.52 12.03
C ALA A 93 -21.76 -23.36 13.09
N HIS A 94 -20.99 -24.34 12.64
CA HIS A 94 -20.13 -25.18 13.48
C HIS A 94 -18.73 -24.59 13.56
#